data_AF-A0A9W8UP12-F1
#
_entry.id   AF-A0A9W8UP12-F1
#
_cell.length_a   1.000
_cell.length_b   1.000
_cell.length_c   1.000
_cell.angle_alpha   90.00
_cell.angle_beta   90.00
_cell.angle_gamma   90.00
#
_symmetry.space_group_name_H-M   'P 1'
#
loop_
_entity.id
_entity.type
_entity.pdbx_description
1 polymer ?
#
loop_
_entity_poly.entity_id
_entity_poly.type
_entity_poly.pdbx_seq_one_letter_code
_entity_poly.pdbx_strand_id
1 'polypeptide(L)'
;MFLACWRDWHKYYAFSGVFRFNGCGELTGSHWIKETGLLTSPIILTSSAAVGDAYRGTYEYCYRYRLNTEGEMPLVIVPVVGETYDGFLSDNGRFPLTTEHVIGSINNASSDAVLEGCTGGGTGSVCHKFKAGTGSSSRIVKGVDAAGNKVVYTVGVIVQANYGLADTFHVGGVPVGAILQEEQEAAQKERVAPSEKKVRKDGSIIVVIATDAPLLPIQLKRLAKRATVGLAKVGGYGYNSSGDVFLAFSTANKIPYEELALPGQPPRPVDPMQPSPMIVQMTDNESIDGLFESTADATEEAIYNAIFMGTTMTGLKGRTVEAADIGKIKAIVEKRL
;
A
#
# COMPACT_ATOMS: atom_id res chain seq x y z
N MET A 1 -2.69 0.20 12.80
CA MET A 1 -3.30 -0.53 11.67
C MET A 1 -3.95 0.46 10.71
N PHE A 2 -3.82 0.27 9.40
CA PHE A 2 -4.45 1.10 8.36
C PHE A 2 -5.31 0.23 7.45
N LEU A 3 -6.37 0.80 6.86
CA LEU A 3 -7.27 0.09 5.96
C LEU A 3 -7.42 0.80 4.61
N ALA A 4 -7.22 0.07 3.52
CA ALA A 4 -7.64 0.46 2.19
C ALA A 4 -8.82 -0.43 1.74
N CYS A 5 -9.94 0.18 1.37
CA CYS A 5 -11.13 -0.55 0.94
C CYS A 5 -11.87 0.20 -0.16
N TRP A 6 -12.72 -0.51 -0.91
CA TRP A 6 -13.74 0.09 -1.75
C TRP A 6 -15.11 -0.07 -1.10
N ARG A 7 -15.99 0.93 -1.28
CA ARG A 7 -17.26 1.05 -0.56
C ARG A 7 -18.16 -0.20 -0.62
N ASP A 8 -18.15 -0.90 -1.75
CA ASP A 8 -19.05 -2.02 -2.02
C ASP A 8 -18.36 -3.40 -1.88
N TRP A 9 -17.24 -3.49 -1.13
CA TRP A 9 -16.46 -4.73 -1.02
C TRP A 9 -17.23 -5.93 -0.47
N HIS A 10 -18.30 -5.69 0.28
CA HIS A 10 -19.18 -6.73 0.82
C HIS A 10 -20.27 -7.19 -0.17
N LYS A 11 -20.31 -6.61 -1.38
CA LYS A 11 -21.28 -6.91 -2.45
C LYS A 11 -20.63 -7.37 -3.73
N TYR A 12 -19.44 -6.85 -4.03
CA TYR A 12 -18.71 -7.16 -5.24
C TYR A 12 -17.25 -7.40 -4.95
N TYR A 13 -16.67 -8.41 -5.59
CA TYR A 13 -15.23 -8.49 -5.79
C TYR A 13 -14.76 -7.35 -6.70
N ALA A 14 -13.53 -6.92 -6.48
CA ALA A 14 -12.80 -6.04 -7.40
C ALA A 14 -11.78 -6.87 -8.19
N PHE A 15 -11.61 -6.60 -9.49
CA PHE A 15 -10.44 -7.13 -10.19
C PHE A 15 -9.18 -6.57 -9.56
N SER A 16 -8.15 -7.40 -9.47
CA SER A 16 -6.88 -7.09 -8.81
C SER A 16 -5.70 -7.84 -9.41
N GLY A 17 -4.49 -7.37 -9.10
CA GLY A 17 -3.24 -8.01 -9.48
C GLY A 17 -2.10 -7.65 -8.52
N VAL A 18 -1.24 -8.63 -8.24
CA VAL A 18 -0.08 -8.46 -7.35
C VAL A 18 1.21 -8.53 -8.14
N PHE A 19 2.16 -7.66 -7.80
CA PHE A 19 3.55 -7.73 -8.23
C PHE A 19 4.50 -7.69 -7.03
N ARG A 20 5.52 -8.54 -7.06
CA ARG A 20 6.53 -8.63 -6.00
C ARG A 20 7.87 -8.27 -6.61
N PHE A 21 8.40 -7.09 -6.27
CA PHE A 21 9.73 -6.68 -6.70
C PHE A 21 10.80 -7.41 -5.88
N ASN A 22 10.62 -7.46 -4.56
CA ASN A 22 11.37 -8.32 -3.64
C ASN A 22 10.42 -8.99 -2.64
N GLY A 23 10.67 -10.26 -2.32
CA GLY A 23 9.75 -11.12 -1.58
C GLY A 23 10.04 -11.32 -0.09
N CYS A 24 10.92 -10.53 0.50
CA CYS A 24 11.25 -10.64 1.93
C CYS A 24 10.18 -9.99 2.84
N GLY A 25 8.93 -10.44 2.71
CA GLY A 25 7.79 -9.92 3.47
C GLY A 25 6.50 -10.66 3.14
N GLU A 26 5.39 -10.28 3.78
CA GLU A 26 4.11 -10.96 3.65
C GLU A 26 2.99 -10.11 3.02
N LEU A 27 2.18 -10.75 2.19
CA LEU A 27 0.89 -10.23 1.70
C LEU A 27 -0.09 -11.42 1.57
N THR A 28 -0.93 -11.58 2.59
CA THR A 28 -1.93 -12.67 2.61
C THR A 28 -2.94 -12.50 1.49
N GLY A 29 -3.61 -13.58 1.09
CA GLY A 29 -4.56 -13.57 -0.03
C GLY A 29 -3.94 -13.43 -1.42
N SER A 30 -2.62 -13.24 -1.52
CA SER A 30 -1.92 -13.11 -2.80
C SER A 30 -2.02 -14.35 -3.70
N HIS A 31 -2.17 -15.55 -3.13
CA HIS A 31 -2.42 -16.77 -3.91
C HIS A 31 -3.76 -16.72 -4.64
N TRP A 32 -4.84 -16.36 -3.94
CA TRP A 32 -6.17 -16.24 -4.52
C TRP A 32 -6.21 -15.16 -5.62
N ILE A 33 -5.59 -14.01 -5.36
CA ILE A 33 -5.49 -12.93 -6.35
C ILE A 33 -4.71 -13.38 -7.60
N LYS A 34 -3.65 -14.17 -7.44
CA LYS A 34 -2.89 -14.69 -8.59
C LYS A 34 -3.66 -15.71 -9.41
N GLU A 35 -4.50 -16.50 -8.75
CA GLU A 35 -5.32 -17.54 -9.39
C GLU A 35 -6.51 -16.93 -10.14
N THR A 36 -7.25 -16.06 -9.46
CA THR A 36 -8.56 -15.58 -9.94
C THR A 36 -8.56 -14.13 -10.41
N GLY A 37 -7.58 -13.34 -9.96
CA GLY A 37 -7.60 -11.90 -10.16
C GLY A 37 -8.64 -11.17 -9.32
N LEU A 38 -9.20 -11.78 -8.27
CA LEU A 38 -10.27 -11.19 -7.46
C LEU A 38 -9.78 -10.80 -6.07
N LEU A 39 -10.06 -9.55 -5.69
CA LEU A 39 -9.90 -9.04 -4.33
C LEU A 39 -11.21 -9.25 -3.57
N THR A 40 -11.14 -9.95 -2.44
CA THR A 40 -12.32 -10.48 -1.74
C THR A 40 -12.53 -9.89 -0.34
N SER A 41 -11.65 -8.99 0.08
CA SER A 41 -11.64 -8.42 1.41
C SER A 41 -11.06 -7.00 1.40
N PRO A 42 -11.29 -6.21 2.46
CA PRO A 42 -10.54 -4.99 2.71
C PRO A 42 -9.04 -5.29 2.84
N ILE A 43 -8.19 -4.33 2.48
CA ILE A 43 -6.73 -4.47 2.53
C ILE A 43 -6.21 -3.86 3.83
N ILE A 44 -5.68 -4.68 4.73
CA ILE A 44 -5.13 -4.22 6.02
C ILE A 44 -3.62 -4.06 5.91
N LEU A 45 -3.09 -2.89 6.29
CA LEU A 45 -1.66 -2.63 6.42
C LEU A 45 -1.27 -2.53 7.90
N THR A 46 -0.26 -3.31 8.30
CA THR A 46 0.12 -3.47 9.71
C THR A 46 1.60 -3.80 9.89
N SER A 47 2.04 -4.07 11.12
CA SER A 47 3.38 -4.57 11.41
C SER A 47 3.48 -6.09 11.24
N SER A 48 4.68 -6.61 11.00
CA SER A 48 4.91 -8.04 10.75
C SER A 48 4.32 -8.96 11.83
N ALA A 49 4.43 -8.55 13.11
CA ALA A 49 3.94 -9.35 14.23
C ALA A 49 2.40 -9.36 14.37
N ALA A 50 1.70 -8.49 13.67
CA ALA A 50 0.25 -8.33 13.75
C ALA A 50 -0.50 -8.91 12.53
N VAL A 51 0.20 -9.56 11.58
CA VAL A 51 -0.44 -10.15 10.40
C VAL A 51 -1.52 -11.17 10.78
N GLY A 52 -1.24 -12.05 11.76
CA GLY A 52 -2.18 -13.06 12.21
C GLY A 52 -3.45 -12.46 12.83
N ASP A 53 -3.31 -11.45 13.69
CA ASP A 53 -4.46 -10.77 14.29
C ASP A 53 -5.25 -9.94 13.27
N ALA A 54 -4.58 -9.30 12.31
CA ALA A 54 -5.25 -8.63 11.20
C ALA A 54 -6.07 -9.62 10.33
N TYR A 55 -5.51 -10.79 10.06
CA TYR A 55 -6.17 -11.83 9.30
C TYR A 55 -7.42 -12.34 10.04
N ARG A 56 -7.28 -12.73 11.31
CA ARG A 56 -8.39 -13.19 12.15
C ARG A 56 -9.44 -12.09 12.37
N GLY A 57 -9.02 -10.85 12.63
CA GLY A 57 -9.92 -9.73 12.90
C GLY A 57 -10.80 -9.36 11.71
N THR A 58 -10.29 -9.59 10.49
CA THR A 58 -11.09 -9.44 9.27
C THR A 58 -12.22 -10.48 9.21
N TYR A 59 -11.96 -11.73 9.59
CA TYR A 59 -13.02 -12.74 9.73
C TYR A 59 -14.00 -12.40 10.84
N GLU A 60 -13.51 -12.04 12.02
CA GLU A 60 -14.38 -11.66 13.15
C GLU A 60 -15.29 -10.49 12.80
N TYR A 61 -14.79 -9.48 12.09
CA TYR A 61 -15.61 -8.40 11.54
C TYR A 61 -16.76 -8.95 10.69
N CYS A 62 -16.45 -9.85 9.74
CA CYS A 62 -17.46 -10.38 8.84
C CYS A 62 -18.51 -11.21 9.60
N TYR A 63 -18.09 -12.05 10.56
CA TYR A 63 -19.02 -12.84 11.38
C TYR A 63 -19.88 -11.98 12.30
N ARG A 64 -19.43 -10.78 12.69
CA ARG A 64 -20.23 -9.84 13.50
C ARG A 64 -21.22 -9.03 12.68
N TYR A 65 -20.86 -8.62 11.47
CA TYR A 65 -21.57 -7.56 10.75
C TYR A 65 -22.07 -7.94 9.35
N ARG A 66 -21.75 -9.13 8.84
CA ARG A 66 -21.99 -9.52 7.44
C ARG A 66 -22.63 -10.90 7.26
N LEU A 67 -23.21 -11.46 8.32
CA LEU A 67 -24.04 -12.66 8.21
C LEU A 67 -25.31 -12.36 7.39
N ASN A 68 -25.80 -13.37 6.68
CA ASN A 68 -27.10 -13.32 6.01
C ASN A 68 -28.25 -13.41 7.03
N THR A 69 -29.50 -13.39 6.56
CA THR A 69 -30.70 -13.48 7.42
C THR A 69 -30.81 -14.80 8.17
N GLU A 70 -30.08 -15.83 7.77
CA GLU A 70 -30.04 -17.16 8.39
C GLU A 70 -28.87 -17.30 9.39
N GLY A 71 -28.05 -16.25 9.55
CA GLY A 71 -26.89 -16.28 10.45
C GLY A 71 -25.65 -16.93 9.86
N GLU A 72 -25.61 -17.18 8.56
CA GLU A 72 -24.48 -17.78 7.86
C GLU A 72 -23.62 -16.72 7.17
N MET A 73 -22.35 -17.05 6.89
CA MET A 73 -21.45 -16.17 6.14
C MET A 73 -21.63 -16.41 4.64
N PRO A 74 -22.24 -15.50 3.86
CA PRO A 74 -22.46 -15.69 2.43
C PRO A 74 -21.22 -15.33 1.58
N LEU A 75 -20.09 -15.04 2.24
CA LEU A 75 -18.88 -14.50 1.66
C LEU A 75 -17.73 -15.48 1.85
N VAL A 76 -17.25 -16.09 0.76
CA VAL A 76 -15.91 -16.70 0.75
C VAL A 76 -14.88 -15.58 0.68
N ILE A 77 -14.34 -15.19 1.83
CA ILE A 77 -13.28 -14.18 1.91
C ILE A 77 -11.93 -14.84 2.12
N VAL A 78 -10.91 -14.25 1.49
CA VAL A 78 -9.50 -14.52 1.77
C VAL A 78 -8.89 -13.18 2.18
N PRO A 79 -8.74 -12.90 3.48
CA PRO A 79 -8.24 -11.62 3.96
C PRO A 79 -6.88 -11.24 3.34
N VAL A 80 -6.77 -9.98 2.91
CA VAL A 80 -5.54 -9.41 2.36
C VAL A 80 -4.90 -8.49 3.40
N VAL A 81 -3.77 -8.94 3.91
CA VAL A 81 -3.01 -8.26 4.96
C VAL A 81 -1.57 -8.11 4.48
N GLY A 82 -1.12 -6.86 4.34
CA GLY A 82 0.26 -6.52 4.02
C GLY A 82 1.00 -5.99 5.24
N GLU A 83 2.31 -6.20 5.29
CA GLU A 83 3.12 -5.79 6.45
C GLU A 83 4.44 -5.09 6.10
N THR A 84 4.94 -4.35 7.09
CA THR A 84 6.36 -3.96 7.15
C THR A 84 6.89 -4.14 8.57
N TYR A 85 8.19 -4.36 8.71
CA TYR A 85 8.82 -4.58 10.01
C TYR A 85 9.20 -3.30 10.76
N ASP A 86 8.55 -3.03 11.89
CA ASP A 86 8.71 -1.82 12.72
C ASP A 86 9.50 -2.05 14.03
N GLY A 87 10.12 -3.22 14.22
CA GLY A 87 10.73 -3.64 15.49
C GLY A 87 11.93 -2.82 15.99
N PHE A 88 12.34 -1.78 15.25
CA PHE A 88 13.29 -0.79 15.76
C PHE A 88 12.64 0.15 16.78
N LEU A 89 11.42 0.62 16.48
CA LEU A 89 10.64 1.54 17.32
C LEU A 89 9.55 0.80 18.11
N SER A 90 9.06 -0.33 17.63
CA SER A 90 7.99 -1.12 18.26
C SER A 90 8.51 -2.34 19.02
N ASP A 91 7.82 -2.70 20.11
CA ASP A 91 8.04 -3.96 20.82
C ASP A 91 7.12 -5.06 20.28
N ASN A 92 7.58 -5.69 19.20
CA ASN A 92 6.80 -6.69 18.49
C ASN A 92 6.54 -7.97 19.31
N GLY A 93 7.38 -8.25 20.32
CA GLY A 93 7.20 -9.41 21.22
C GLY A 93 6.00 -9.26 22.16
N ARG A 94 5.42 -8.06 22.30
CA ARG A 94 4.24 -7.82 23.14
C ARG A 94 2.91 -8.08 22.43
N PHE A 95 2.92 -8.25 21.10
CA PHE A 95 1.71 -8.38 20.29
C PHE A 95 0.64 -7.32 20.65
N PRO A 96 0.96 -6.01 20.54
CA PRO A 96 0.08 -4.96 21.08
C PRO A 96 -1.19 -4.74 20.25
N LEU A 97 -1.20 -5.16 18.99
CA LEU A 97 -2.37 -5.09 18.12
C LEU A 97 -3.25 -6.32 18.35
N THR A 98 -4.56 -6.13 18.26
CA THR A 98 -5.57 -7.15 18.56
C THR A 98 -6.64 -7.14 17.47
N THR A 99 -7.51 -8.16 17.43
CA THR A 99 -8.62 -8.20 16.46
C THR A 99 -9.58 -7.03 16.62
N GLU A 100 -9.81 -6.53 17.83
CA GLU A 100 -10.67 -5.36 18.05
C GLU A 100 -10.11 -4.09 17.40
N HIS A 101 -8.78 -3.92 17.37
CA HIS A 101 -8.17 -2.82 16.61
C HIS A 101 -8.44 -2.95 15.10
N VAL A 102 -8.48 -4.17 14.57
CA VAL A 102 -8.82 -4.45 13.16
C VAL A 102 -10.27 -4.10 12.88
N ILE A 103 -11.18 -4.63 13.69
CA ILE A 103 -12.63 -4.41 13.58
C ILE A 103 -12.95 -2.93 13.69
N GLY A 104 -12.34 -2.24 14.65
CA GLY A 104 -12.45 -0.79 14.79
C GLY A 104 -11.94 -0.03 13.57
N SER A 105 -10.81 -0.47 12.98
CA SER A 105 -10.28 0.14 11.74
C SER A 105 -11.23 -0.06 10.56
N ILE A 106 -11.88 -1.22 10.45
CA ILE A 106 -12.88 -1.48 9.39
C ILE A 106 -14.13 -0.64 9.57
N ASN A 107 -14.64 -0.51 10.80
CA ASN A 107 -15.82 0.32 11.09
C ASN A 107 -15.58 1.82 10.87
N ASN A 108 -14.36 2.29 11.11
CA ASN A 108 -14.00 3.71 11.03
C ASN A 108 -13.41 4.12 9.67
N ALA A 109 -13.31 3.21 8.69
CA ALA A 109 -12.85 3.59 7.35
C ALA A 109 -13.79 4.61 6.71
N SER A 110 -13.22 5.69 6.19
CA SER A 110 -13.96 6.77 5.53
C SER A 110 -13.29 7.19 4.23
N SER A 111 -13.96 8.07 3.48
CA SER A 111 -13.42 8.73 2.28
C SER A 111 -12.67 10.03 2.60
N ASP A 112 -12.40 10.31 3.88
CA ASP A 112 -11.65 11.51 4.26
C ASP A 112 -10.20 11.42 3.78
N ALA A 113 -9.51 12.56 3.80
CA ALA A 113 -8.09 12.59 3.47
C ALA A 113 -7.31 11.61 4.35
N VAL A 114 -6.43 10.82 3.72
CA VAL A 114 -5.60 9.84 4.40
C VAL A 114 -4.69 10.57 5.39
N LEU A 115 -4.67 10.12 6.65
CA LEU A 115 -3.69 10.59 7.62
C LEU A 115 -2.33 9.95 7.32
N GLU A 116 -1.31 10.78 7.11
CA GLU A 116 0.02 10.37 6.65
C GLU A 116 1.09 10.45 7.76
N GLY A 117 2.29 9.93 7.47
CA GLY A 117 3.41 9.87 8.39
C GLY A 117 3.23 8.75 9.42
N CYS A 118 3.29 9.10 10.71
CA CYS A 118 3.31 8.17 11.84
C CYS A 118 1.94 7.59 12.19
N THR A 119 1.18 7.11 11.20
CA THR A 119 -0.22 6.73 11.35
C THR A 119 -0.46 5.27 10.97
N GLY A 120 -1.48 4.67 11.56
CA GLY A 120 -1.95 3.35 11.16
C GLY A 120 -0.88 2.26 11.29
N GLY A 121 -0.65 1.47 10.24
CA GLY A 121 0.41 0.45 10.22
C GLY A 121 1.82 1.05 10.07
N GLY A 122 1.92 2.28 9.56
CA GLY A 122 3.16 3.03 9.40
C GLY A 122 3.73 3.68 10.69
N THR A 123 3.03 3.54 11.82
CA THR A 123 3.37 4.23 13.07
C THR A 123 4.84 4.05 13.48
N GLY A 124 5.38 2.83 13.42
CA GLY A 124 6.77 2.54 13.79
C GLY A 124 7.76 2.49 12.61
N SER A 125 7.33 2.89 11.41
CA SER A 125 8.14 2.77 10.20
C SER A 125 9.23 3.82 10.07
N VAL A 126 10.30 3.45 9.36
CA VAL A 126 11.48 4.28 9.07
C VAL A 126 11.87 4.10 7.62
N CYS A 127 11.98 5.18 6.86
CA CYS A 127 12.32 5.15 5.45
C CYS A 127 13.50 6.08 5.17
N HIS A 128 14.51 5.58 4.46
CA HIS A 128 15.77 6.31 4.20
C HIS A 128 16.42 6.92 5.47
N LYS A 129 16.26 6.23 6.61
CA LYS A 129 16.68 6.65 7.96
C LYS A 129 15.98 7.88 8.54
N PHE A 130 14.97 8.43 7.86
CA PHE A 130 14.03 9.37 8.45
C PHE A 130 12.83 8.63 9.02
N LYS A 131 12.15 9.26 9.98
CA LYS A 131 10.84 8.79 10.40
C LYS A 131 9.89 8.89 9.21
N ALA A 132 9.13 7.83 8.97
CA ALA A 132 8.17 7.76 7.88
C ALA A 132 6.92 7.00 8.32
N GLY A 133 6.14 6.49 7.37
CA GLY A 133 5.05 5.55 7.63
C GLY A 133 4.07 5.48 6.49
N THR A 134 2.82 5.88 6.73
CA THR A 134 1.78 5.86 5.72
C THR A 134 1.91 7.09 4.82
N GLY A 135 1.80 6.92 3.52
CA GLY A 135 1.70 8.04 2.59
C GLY A 135 0.73 7.74 1.46
N SER A 136 0.19 8.77 0.84
CA SER A 136 -0.80 8.67 -0.22
C SER A 136 -0.61 9.78 -1.25
N SER A 137 -0.95 9.47 -2.50
CA SER A 137 -1.06 10.45 -3.57
C SER A 137 -2.02 9.93 -4.63
N SER A 138 -2.46 10.80 -5.54
CA SER A 138 -3.29 10.40 -6.68
C SER A 138 -2.97 11.20 -7.92
N ARG A 139 -3.37 10.68 -9.07
CA ARG A 139 -3.30 11.32 -10.38
C ARG A 139 -4.63 11.18 -11.09
N ILE A 140 -4.96 12.22 -11.85
CA ILE A 140 -6.11 12.26 -12.72
C ILE A 140 -5.66 11.96 -14.15
N VAL A 141 -6.30 10.99 -14.80
CA VAL A 141 -5.96 10.50 -16.13
C VAL A 141 -7.13 10.75 -17.07
N LYS A 142 -6.93 11.55 -18.11
CA LYS A 142 -7.96 11.78 -19.13
C LYS A 142 -8.07 10.51 -19.99
N GLY A 143 -9.30 10.08 -20.25
CA GLY A 143 -9.57 8.87 -21.03
C GLY A 143 -10.80 9.03 -21.92
N VAL A 144 -11.17 7.91 -22.54
CA VAL A 144 -12.37 7.77 -23.36
C VAL A 144 -13.10 6.49 -22.92
N ASP A 145 -14.43 6.54 -22.82
CA ASP A 145 -15.24 5.35 -22.52
C ASP A 145 -15.52 4.51 -23.78
N ALA A 146 -16.21 3.38 -23.61
CA ALA A 146 -16.58 2.50 -24.73
C ALA A 146 -17.53 3.15 -25.76
N ALA A 147 -18.20 4.25 -25.40
CA ALA A 147 -19.10 4.99 -26.29
C ALA A 147 -18.38 6.17 -26.98
N GLY A 148 -17.08 6.36 -26.76
CA GLY A 148 -16.30 7.45 -27.35
C GLY A 148 -16.39 8.78 -26.60
N ASN A 149 -17.01 8.81 -25.41
CA ASN A 149 -17.10 10.03 -24.61
C ASN A 149 -15.81 10.27 -23.84
N LYS A 150 -15.40 11.53 -23.72
CA LYS A 150 -14.30 11.90 -22.82
C LYS A 150 -14.70 11.61 -21.38
N VAL A 151 -13.84 10.86 -20.69
CA VAL A 151 -13.99 10.55 -19.27
C VAL A 151 -12.70 10.88 -18.54
N VAL A 152 -12.78 10.84 -17.22
CA VAL A 152 -11.64 11.04 -16.34
C VAL A 152 -11.56 9.83 -15.44
N TYR A 153 -10.39 9.21 -15.42
CA TYR A 153 -10.03 8.16 -14.49
C TYR A 153 -9.12 8.71 -13.40
N THR A 154 -9.04 7.98 -12.29
CA THR A 154 -8.19 8.27 -11.15
C THR A 154 -7.25 7.09 -10.92
N VAL A 155 -5.99 7.38 -10.61
CA VAL A 155 -5.05 6.43 -10.03
C VAL A 155 -4.71 6.95 -8.63
N GLY A 156 -5.14 6.24 -7.61
CA GLY A 156 -4.79 6.50 -6.21
C GLY A 156 -3.74 5.52 -5.72
N VAL A 157 -2.79 5.99 -4.93
CA VAL A 157 -1.74 5.16 -4.32
C VAL A 157 -1.70 5.42 -2.82
N ILE A 158 -1.56 4.34 -2.05
CA ILE A 158 -1.21 4.37 -0.63
C ILE A 158 0.01 3.48 -0.41
N VAL A 159 0.95 3.93 0.39
CA VAL A 159 2.16 3.20 0.76
C VAL A 159 2.28 3.07 2.27
N GLN A 160 2.88 1.97 2.72
CA GLN A 160 3.49 1.87 4.03
C GLN A 160 5.01 1.76 3.83
N ALA A 161 5.71 2.90 3.95
CA ALA A 161 7.12 3.03 3.59
C ALA A 161 8.04 2.77 4.79
N ASN A 162 8.84 1.72 4.71
CA ASN A 162 9.78 1.32 5.76
C ASN A 162 11.10 0.77 5.17
N TYR A 163 11.60 1.37 4.09
CA TYR A 163 12.74 0.84 3.33
C TYR A 163 13.85 1.87 3.13
N GLY A 164 14.95 1.46 2.51
CA GLY A 164 15.95 2.38 1.96
C GLY A 164 17.09 2.73 2.92
N LEU A 165 18.24 3.05 2.33
CA LEU A 165 19.42 3.55 3.03
C LEU A 165 19.39 5.09 3.03
N ALA A 166 20.15 5.71 3.92
CA ALA A 166 20.16 7.18 4.04
C ALA A 166 20.71 7.83 2.76
N ASP A 167 21.83 7.32 2.26
CA ASP A 167 22.56 7.79 1.08
C ASP A 167 21.78 7.65 -0.22
N THR A 168 20.90 6.65 -0.32
CA THR A 168 20.14 6.41 -1.55
C THR A 168 18.92 7.32 -1.69
N PHE A 169 18.59 8.18 -0.73
CA PHE A 169 17.39 9.01 -0.83
C PHE A 169 17.48 10.04 -1.96
N HIS A 170 16.52 10.00 -2.89
CA HIS A 170 16.43 10.96 -4.00
C HIS A 170 15.12 11.76 -3.95
N VAL A 171 15.20 13.06 -4.23
CA VAL A 171 14.04 13.96 -4.34
C VAL A 171 14.10 14.67 -5.69
N GLY A 172 13.12 14.40 -6.58
CA GLY A 172 13.10 15.00 -7.92
C GLY A 172 14.37 14.73 -8.72
N GLY A 173 14.97 13.54 -8.55
CA GLY A 173 16.24 13.15 -9.17
C GLY A 173 17.50 13.67 -8.49
N VAL A 174 17.39 14.55 -7.49
CA VAL A 174 18.55 15.05 -6.71
C VAL A 174 18.94 14.02 -5.64
N PRO A 175 20.23 13.61 -5.52
CA PRO A 175 20.70 12.61 -4.55
C PRO A 175 20.83 13.22 -3.13
N VAL A 176 19.71 13.64 -2.56
CA VAL A 176 19.65 14.36 -1.28
C VAL A 176 20.31 13.56 -0.15
N GLY A 177 20.10 12.25 -0.11
CA GLY A 177 20.70 11.36 0.88
C GLY A 177 22.21 11.44 0.95
N ALA A 178 22.88 11.29 -0.20
CA ALA A 178 24.32 11.37 -0.32
C ALA A 178 24.85 12.76 0.07
N ILE A 179 24.19 13.83 -0.38
CA ILE A 179 24.56 15.21 -0.05
C ILE A 179 24.49 15.46 1.46
N LEU A 180 23.42 15.01 2.12
CA LEU A 180 23.28 15.13 3.58
C LEU A 180 24.36 14.37 4.33
N GLN A 181 24.75 13.19 3.83
CA GLN A 181 25.82 12.41 4.42
C GLN A 181 27.18 13.11 4.28
N GLU A 182 27.51 13.64 3.10
CA GLU A 182 28.76 14.39 2.87
C GLU A 182 28.87 15.61 3.80
N GLU A 183 27.79 16.38 3.96
CA GLU A 183 27.74 17.51 4.89
C GLU A 183 27.94 17.06 6.34
N GLN A 184 27.33 15.94 6.73
CA GLN A 184 27.47 15.40 8.08
C GLN A 184 28.90 14.90 8.34
N GLU A 185 29.53 14.22 7.37
CA GLU A 185 30.91 13.76 7.45
C GLU A 185 31.90 14.93 7.50
N ALA A 186 31.68 16.00 6.73
CA ALA A 186 32.47 17.22 6.79
C ALA A 186 32.41 17.86 8.19
N ALA A 187 31.21 17.97 8.76
CA ALA A 187 31.01 18.50 10.12
C ALA A 187 31.57 17.58 11.23
N GLN A 188 31.63 16.26 10.98
CA GLN A 188 32.19 15.28 11.93
C GLN A 188 33.72 15.16 11.85
N LYS A 189 34.35 15.43 10.70
CA LYS A 189 35.82 15.52 10.62
C LYS A 189 36.38 16.64 11.53
N GLU A 190 35.56 17.62 11.88
CA GLU A 190 35.87 18.66 12.87
C GLU A 190 35.62 18.23 14.33
N ARG A 191 35.00 17.06 14.58
CA ARG A 191 34.66 16.54 15.91
C ARG A 191 35.09 15.08 16.07
N VAL A 192 36.13 14.84 16.86
CA VAL A 192 36.64 13.49 17.17
C VAL A 192 35.64 12.75 18.06
N ALA A 193 34.70 12.01 17.47
CA ALA A 193 33.81 11.11 18.19
C ALA A 193 33.72 9.73 17.50
N PRO A 194 33.59 8.63 18.26
CA PRO A 194 33.61 7.28 17.69
C PRO A 194 32.34 7.03 16.88
N SER A 195 32.47 6.55 15.64
CA SER A 195 31.35 6.13 14.81
C SER A 195 30.80 4.79 15.32
N GLU A 196 29.56 4.77 15.81
CA GLU A 196 28.85 3.51 16.07
C GLU A 196 28.56 2.77 14.75
N LYS A 197 28.83 1.46 14.73
CA LYS A 197 28.64 0.60 13.55
C LYS A 197 27.17 0.58 13.11
N LYS A 198 26.85 1.28 12.02
CA LYS A 198 25.54 1.28 11.38
C LYS A 198 25.33 0.00 10.58
N VAL A 199 24.55 -0.95 11.11
CA VAL A 199 23.94 -2.00 10.27
C VAL A 199 22.48 -2.14 10.65
N ARG A 200 21.63 -1.31 10.04
CA ARG A 200 20.20 -1.59 9.93
C ARG A 200 19.92 -1.89 8.47
N LYS A 201 19.83 -3.18 8.15
CA LYS A 201 19.61 -3.74 6.81
C LYS A 201 18.14 -4.06 6.52
N ASP A 202 17.28 -4.10 7.53
CA ASP A 202 15.88 -4.48 7.34
C ASP A 202 15.08 -3.31 6.74
N GLY A 203 14.31 -3.60 5.71
CA GLY A 203 13.38 -2.66 5.10
C GLY A 203 12.13 -3.40 4.60
N SER A 204 11.07 -2.68 4.25
CA SER A 204 9.93 -3.18 3.45
C SER A 204 9.13 -2.00 2.92
N ILE A 205 8.38 -2.22 1.84
CA ILE A 205 7.31 -1.32 1.41
C ILE A 205 6.15 -2.11 0.84
N ILE A 206 4.95 -1.82 1.33
CA ILE A 206 3.71 -2.24 0.68
C ILE A 206 3.14 -1.06 -0.08
N VAL A 207 2.83 -1.26 -1.37
CA VAL A 207 2.16 -0.26 -2.22
C VAL A 207 0.80 -0.80 -2.65
N VAL A 208 -0.26 -0.05 -2.37
CA VAL A 208 -1.62 -0.34 -2.80
C VAL A 208 -2.04 0.71 -3.83
N ILE A 209 -2.45 0.26 -5.00
CA ILE A 209 -2.89 1.10 -6.13
C ILE A 209 -4.37 0.84 -6.37
N ALA A 210 -5.17 1.90 -6.42
CA ALA A 210 -6.58 1.86 -6.76
C ALA A 210 -6.82 2.64 -8.04
N THR A 211 -7.71 2.16 -8.91
CA THR A 211 -8.19 2.93 -10.06
C THR A 211 -9.67 2.68 -10.35
N ASP A 212 -10.32 3.64 -10.97
CA ASP A 212 -11.66 3.52 -11.56
C ASP A 212 -11.61 3.23 -13.07
N ALA A 213 -10.41 3.05 -13.66
CA ALA A 213 -10.27 2.58 -15.03
C ALA A 213 -10.64 1.09 -15.14
N PRO A 214 -11.34 0.65 -16.21
CA PRO A 214 -11.76 -0.73 -16.40
C PRO A 214 -10.58 -1.60 -16.81
N LEU A 215 -9.86 -2.14 -15.82
CA LEU A 215 -8.70 -2.99 -16.03
C LEU A 215 -9.01 -4.44 -15.66
N LEU A 216 -8.55 -5.36 -16.51
CA LEU A 216 -8.57 -6.79 -16.20
C LEU A 216 -7.41 -7.16 -15.25
N PRO A 217 -7.46 -8.31 -14.57
CA PRO A 217 -6.43 -8.74 -13.62
C PRO A 217 -4.99 -8.70 -14.16
N ILE A 218 -4.80 -9.11 -15.43
CA ILE A 218 -3.48 -9.06 -16.07
C ILE A 218 -2.98 -7.62 -16.30
N GLN A 219 -3.89 -6.68 -16.56
CA GLN A 219 -3.56 -5.26 -16.69
C GLN A 219 -3.26 -4.63 -15.34
N LEU A 220 -3.98 -5.02 -14.28
CA LEU A 220 -3.69 -4.59 -12.91
C LEU A 220 -2.35 -5.12 -12.41
N LYS A 221 -1.96 -6.35 -12.78
CA LYS A 221 -0.59 -6.84 -12.56
C LYS A 221 0.46 -6.00 -13.28
N ARG A 222 0.18 -5.50 -14.49
CA ARG A 222 1.07 -4.55 -15.21
C ARG A 222 1.12 -3.20 -14.51
N LEU A 223 -0.01 -2.71 -14.01
CA LEU A 223 -0.12 -1.47 -13.24
C LEU A 223 0.71 -1.57 -11.95
N ALA A 224 0.55 -2.65 -11.18
CA ALA A 224 1.31 -2.92 -9.96
C ALA A 224 2.84 -2.89 -10.19
N LYS A 225 3.32 -3.37 -11.35
CA LYS A 225 4.76 -3.27 -11.71
C LYS A 225 5.27 -1.84 -11.80
N ARG A 226 4.41 -0.86 -12.11
CA ARG A 226 4.83 0.54 -12.28
C ARG A 226 5.14 1.22 -10.94
N ALA A 227 4.67 0.69 -9.82
CA ALA A 227 5.13 1.12 -8.51
C ALA A 227 6.65 0.93 -8.34
N THR A 228 7.29 -0.05 -9.00
CA THR A 228 8.76 -0.16 -9.02
C THR A 228 9.43 1.10 -9.57
N VAL A 229 8.84 1.73 -10.59
CA VAL A 229 9.42 2.94 -11.21
C VAL A 229 9.37 4.10 -10.23
N GLY A 230 8.22 4.34 -9.58
CA GLY A 230 8.10 5.36 -8.54
C GLY A 230 9.02 5.10 -7.35
N LEU A 231 9.07 3.85 -6.87
CA LEU A 231 9.99 3.41 -5.81
C LEU A 231 11.47 3.68 -6.16
N ALA A 232 11.87 3.35 -7.39
CA ALA A 232 13.24 3.53 -7.85
C ALA A 232 13.64 5.00 -7.95
N LYS A 233 12.73 5.89 -8.36
CA LYS A 233 12.96 7.35 -8.41
C LYS A 233 13.27 7.96 -7.04
N VAL A 234 12.78 7.35 -5.95
CA VAL A 234 13.07 7.77 -4.56
C VAL A 234 14.31 7.06 -3.99
N GLY A 235 14.90 6.12 -4.74
CA GLY A 235 16.12 5.41 -4.36
C GLY A 235 15.90 4.04 -3.73
N GLY A 236 14.79 3.38 -4.05
CA GLY A 236 14.56 1.98 -3.71
C GLY A 236 15.16 1.01 -4.74
N TYR A 237 15.90 0.01 -4.26
CA TYR A 237 16.62 -0.96 -5.09
C TYR A 237 16.15 -2.42 -4.92
N GLY A 238 15.18 -2.70 -4.04
CA GLY A 238 14.77 -4.09 -3.79
C GLY A 238 15.84 -4.90 -3.03
N TYR A 239 16.45 -4.31 -2.01
CA TYR A 239 17.48 -4.97 -1.20
C TYR A 239 17.01 -6.31 -0.63
N ASN A 240 17.94 -7.24 -0.41
CA ASN A 240 17.63 -8.64 -0.05
C ASN A 240 16.69 -8.80 1.15
N SER A 241 16.82 -7.94 2.16
CA SER A 241 16.00 -7.92 3.38
C SER A 241 14.83 -6.94 3.29
N SER A 242 14.46 -6.52 2.07
CA SER A 242 13.36 -5.59 1.80
C SER A 242 12.14 -6.30 1.21
N GLY A 243 11.04 -6.38 1.96
CA GLY A 243 9.77 -6.87 1.43
C GLY A 243 9.08 -5.80 0.58
N ASP A 244 9.27 -5.84 -0.74
CA ASP A 244 8.75 -4.83 -1.68
C ASP A 244 7.62 -5.43 -2.53
N VAL A 245 6.38 -5.31 -2.03
CA VAL A 245 5.20 -6.00 -2.56
C VAL A 245 4.09 -5.00 -2.90
N PHE A 246 3.56 -5.10 -4.11
CA PHE A 246 2.59 -4.15 -4.67
C PHE A 246 1.30 -4.86 -5.08
N LEU A 247 0.17 -4.23 -4.76
CA LEU A 247 -1.17 -4.69 -5.10
C LEU A 247 -1.88 -3.57 -5.87
N ALA A 248 -2.49 -3.88 -7.01
CA ALA A 248 -3.38 -2.98 -7.72
C ALA A 248 -4.78 -3.56 -7.82
N PHE A 249 -5.81 -2.74 -7.70
CA PHE A 249 -7.20 -3.13 -7.95
C PHE A 249 -7.99 -2.07 -8.72
N SER A 250 -9.01 -2.51 -9.45
CA SER A 250 -9.95 -1.63 -10.17
C SER A 250 -11.34 -1.71 -9.56
N THR A 251 -11.98 -0.55 -9.44
CA THR A 251 -13.36 -0.40 -8.94
C THR A 251 -14.40 -0.35 -10.06
N ALA A 252 -13.98 -0.40 -11.33
CA ALA A 252 -14.86 -0.24 -12.49
C ALA A 252 -15.77 -1.45 -12.74
N ASN A 253 -15.16 -2.65 -12.79
CA ASN A 253 -15.89 -3.89 -12.99
C ASN A 253 -16.38 -4.40 -11.63
N LYS A 254 -17.71 -4.48 -11.44
CA LYS A 254 -18.35 -4.99 -10.22
C LYS A 254 -18.71 -6.46 -10.36
N ILE A 255 -17.84 -7.35 -9.89
CA ILE A 255 -18.04 -8.80 -10.00
C ILE A 255 -18.82 -9.29 -8.78
N PRO A 256 -20.05 -9.80 -8.91
CA PRO A 256 -20.86 -10.21 -7.76
C PRO A 256 -20.26 -11.44 -7.06
N TYR A 257 -20.46 -11.52 -5.74
CA TYR A 257 -20.26 -12.78 -5.00
C TYR A 257 -21.27 -13.82 -5.46
N GLU A 258 -20.87 -15.09 -5.54
CA GLU A 258 -21.70 -16.19 -6.07
C GLU A 258 -22.99 -16.42 -5.25
N GLU A 259 -22.93 -16.21 -3.94
CA GLU A 259 -24.02 -16.56 -3.00
C GLU A 259 -24.73 -15.36 -2.35
N LEU A 260 -24.33 -14.12 -2.66
CA LEU A 260 -25.06 -12.95 -2.14
C LEU A 260 -26.34 -12.72 -2.94
N ALA A 261 -27.39 -13.40 -2.51
CA ALA A 261 -28.71 -12.80 -2.47
C ALA A 261 -28.60 -11.48 -1.71
N LEU A 262 -28.47 -10.36 -2.41
CA LEU A 262 -28.73 -9.06 -1.81
C LEU A 262 -30.14 -9.12 -1.19
N PRO A 263 -30.41 -8.50 -0.03
CA PRO A 263 -31.74 -8.54 0.57
C PRO A 263 -32.83 -8.20 -0.45
N GLY A 264 -33.69 -9.17 -0.77
CA GLY A 264 -34.76 -9.03 -1.78
C GLY A 264 -34.42 -9.45 -3.21
N GLN A 265 -33.25 -10.03 -3.49
CA GLN A 265 -32.93 -10.65 -4.79
C GLN A 265 -32.64 -12.14 -4.64
N PRO A 266 -33.21 -13.01 -5.51
CA PRO A 266 -32.85 -14.41 -5.52
C PRO A 266 -31.36 -14.56 -5.88
N PRO A 267 -30.64 -15.55 -5.31
CA PRO A 267 -29.26 -15.82 -5.69
C PRO A 267 -29.19 -16.10 -7.19
N ARG A 268 -28.08 -15.68 -7.83
CA ARG A 268 -27.88 -15.94 -9.26
C ARG A 268 -27.88 -17.46 -9.46
N PRO A 269 -28.71 -18.04 -10.34
CA PRO A 269 -28.63 -19.46 -10.64
C PRO A 269 -27.33 -19.69 -11.42
N VAL A 270 -26.29 -20.14 -10.71
CA VAL A 270 -25.00 -20.51 -11.28
C VAL A 270 -24.85 -22.02 -11.11
N ASP A 271 -24.60 -22.72 -12.21
CA ASP A 271 -24.16 -24.11 -12.17
C ASP A 271 -22.63 -24.11 -12.35
N PRO A 272 -21.85 -24.48 -11.31
CA PRO A 272 -20.38 -24.54 -11.40
C PRO A 272 -19.86 -25.46 -12.50
N MET A 273 -20.68 -26.41 -12.96
CA MET A 273 -20.34 -27.35 -14.03
C MET A 273 -20.77 -26.85 -15.42
N GLN A 274 -21.47 -25.71 -15.52
CA GLN A 274 -21.89 -25.11 -16.79
C GLN A 274 -21.34 -23.68 -16.93
N PRO A 275 -20.26 -23.49 -17.70
CA PRO A 275 -19.68 -22.17 -17.93
C PRO A 275 -20.70 -21.20 -18.53
N SER A 276 -20.82 -20.00 -17.95
CA SER A 276 -21.64 -18.91 -18.45
C SER A 276 -20.81 -17.62 -18.62
N PRO A 277 -21.03 -16.84 -19.68
CA PRO A 277 -20.25 -15.64 -19.92
C PRO A 277 -20.67 -14.49 -18.99
N MET A 278 -19.71 -13.63 -18.66
CA MET A 278 -19.95 -12.33 -18.02
C MET A 278 -19.39 -11.22 -18.90
N ILE A 279 -20.17 -10.16 -19.11
CA ILE A 279 -19.71 -8.99 -19.86
C ILE A 279 -18.93 -8.09 -18.90
N VAL A 280 -17.70 -7.76 -19.26
CA VAL A 280 -16.82 -6.85 -18.52
C VAL A 280 -16.21 -5.81 -19.46
N GLN A 281 -15.79 -4.68 -18.91
CA GLN A 281 -15.04 -3.67 -19.66
C GLN A 281 -13.53 -3.91 -19.51
N MET A 282 -12.80 -3.63 -20.58
CA MET A 282 -11.34 -3.68 -20.63
C MET A 282 -10.82 -2.41 -21.30
N THR A 283 -9.81 -1.78 -20.68
CA THR A 283 -9.07 -0.66 -21.26
C THR A 283 -8.20 -1.17 -22.40
N ASP A 284 -8.16 -0.46 -23.52
CA ASP A 284 -7.30 -0.83 -24.63
C ASP A 284 -5.81 -0.75 -24.26
N ASN A 285 -5.04 -1.76 -24.66
CA ASN A 285 -3.62 -1.87 -24.31
C ASN A 285 -2.78 -0.76 -24.94
N GLU A 286 -3.17 -0.23 -26.11
CA GLU A 286 -2.46 0.88 -26.75
C GLU A 286 -2.73 2.23 -26.06
N SER A 287 -3.77 2.31 -25.21
CA SER A 287 -4.18 3.53 -24.51
C SER A 287 -3.79 3.56 -23.02
N ILE A 288 -3.17 2.50 -22.50
CA ILE A 288 -2.99 2.29 -21.06
C ILE A 288 -1.84 3.10 -20.44
N ASP A 289 -0.93 3.65 -21.24
CA ASP A 289 0.33 4.22 -20.74
C ASP A 289 0.13 5.43 -19.81
N GLY A 290 -0.93 6.21 -20.00
CA GLY A 290 -1.29 7.30 -19.08
C GLY A 290 -1.58 6.80 -17.65
N LEU A 291 -2.12 5.59 -17.50
CA LEU A 291 -2.30 4.95 -16.18
C LEU A 291 -0.96 4.47 -15.61
N PHE A 292 -0.04 4.02 -16.47
CA PHE A 292 1.29 3.56 -16.04
C PHE A 292 2.18 4.68 -15.53
N GLU A 293 2.26 5.80 -16.27
CA GLU A 293 3.00 6.98 -15.85
C GLU A 293 2.41 7.54 -14.55
N SER A 294 1.09 7.69 -14.51
CA SER A 294 0.37 8.16 -13.32
C SER A 294 0.59 7.28 -12.09
N THR A 295 0.72 5.96 -12.27
CA THR A 295 1.03 5.03 -11.16
C THR A 295 2.44 5.25 -10.64
N ALA A 296 3.42 5.42 -11.53
CA ALA A 296 4.79 5.67 -11.13
C ALA A 296 4.92 6.99 -10.36
N ASP A 297 4.31 8.06 -10.87
CA ASP A 297 4.37 9.39 -10.27
C ASP A 297 3.59 9.47 -8.94
N ALA A 298 2.40 8.86 -8.86
CA ALA A 298 1.66 8.80 -7.60
C ALA A 298 2.41 7.95 -6.55
N THR A 299 3.11 6.89 -6.97
CA THR A 299 3.92 6.09 -6.03
C THR A 299 5.12 6.88 -5.50
N GLU A 300 5.83 7.60 -6.38
CA GLU A 300 6.93 8.48 -6.01
C GLU A 300 6.49 9.52 -4.96
N GLU A 301 5.40 10.23 -5.23
CA GLU A 301 4.89 11.26 -4.32
C GLU A 301 4.33 10.67 -3.02
N ALA A 302 3.65 9.53 -3.06
CA ALA A 302 3.14 8.89 -1.84
C ALA A 302 4.29 8.50 -0.89
N ILE A 303 5.45 8.10 -1.41
CA ILE A 303 6.65 7.84 -0.61
C ILE A 303 7.20 9.14 -0.01
N TYR A 304 7.23 10.23 -0.78
CA TYR A 304 7.61 11.54 -0.26
C TYR A 304 6.69 11.99 0.87
N ASN A 305 5.37 11.87 0.69
CA ASN A 305 4.42 12.24 1.73
C ASN A 305 4.59 11.37 2.99
N ALA A 306 4.86 10.07 2.83
CA ALA A 306 5.16 9.20 3.97
C ALA A 306 6.37 9.69 4.80
N ILE A 307 7.42 10.19 4.14
CA ILE A 307 8.64 10.69 4.79
C ILE A 307 8.44 12.11 5.35
N PHE A 308 7.90 13.03 4.55
CA PHE A 308 7.77 14.44 4.91
C PHE A 308 6.67 14.69 5.95
N MET A 309 5.66 13.82 6.03
CA MET A 309 4.67 13.86 7.12
C MET A 309 5.13 13.09 8.37
N GLY A 310 6.31 12.45 8.34
CA GLY A 310 6.89 11.78 9.49
C GLY A 310 7.34 12.76 10.58
N THR A 311 6.96 12.51 11.83
CA THR A 311 7.34 13.31 13.00
C THR A 311 8.33 12.55 13.89
N THR A 312 9.39 13.19 14.39
CA THR A 312 10.39 12.55 15.27
C THR A 312 9.72 11.70 16.35
N MET A 313 10.20 10.46 16.50
CA MET A 313 9.60 9.50 17.42
C MET A 313 10.67 8.78 18.23
N THR A 314 10.46 8.71 19.54
CA THR A 314 11.20 7.83 20.46
C THR A 314 10.36 6.61 20.77
N GLY A 315 10.90 5.43 20.48
CA GLY A 315 10.23 4.15 20.67
C GLY A 315 10.95 3.23 21.66
N LEU A 316 10.88 1.94 21.38
CA LEU A 316 11.46 0.86 22.16
C LEU A 316 12.90 1.17 22.62
N LYS A 317 13.17 0.95 23.91
CA LYS A 317 14.50 1.15 24.53
C LYS A 317 15.06 2.57 24.36
N GLY A 318 14.19 3.59 24.25
CA GLY A 318 14.60 4.98 24.10
C GLY A 318 15.24 5.31 22.75
N ARG A 319 15.04 4.45 21.74
CA ARG A 319 15.58 4.68 20.39
C ARG A 319 14.79 5.78 19.70
N THR A 320 15.48 6.80 19.20
CA THR A 320 14.87 7.91 18.47
C THR A 320 15.16 7.81 16.98
N VAL A 321 14.16 8.16 16.17
CA VAL A 321 14.30 8.37 14.72
C VAL A 321 13.77 9.76 14.42
N GLU A 322 14.61 10.57 13.78
CA GLU A 322 14.30 11.96 13.46
C GLU A 322 13.39 12.09 12.24
N ALA A 323 12.52 13.10 12.26
CA ALA A 323 11.82 13.58 11.08
C ALA A 323 12.81 14.10 10.02
N ALA A 324 12.38 14.12 8.77
CA ALA A 324 13.11 14.79 7.70
C ALA A 324 13.08 16.32 7.92
N ASP A 325 14.25 16.97 7.83
CA ASP A 325 14.30 18.44 7.79
C ASP A 325 13.91 18.93 6.39
N ILE A 326 12.61 19.17 6.20
CA ILE A 326 12.04 19.59 4.91
C ILE A 326 12.67 20.90 4.43
N GLY A 327 12.97 21.84 5.34
CA GLY A 327 13.58 23.11 4.98
C GLY A 327 14.97 22.92 4.39
N LYS A 328 15.78 22.07 5.03
CA LYS A 328 17.10 21.70 4.52
C LYS A 328 17.05 20.94 3.20
N ILE A 329 16.16 19.95 3.09
CA ILE A 329 15.96 19.16 1.86
C ILE A 329 15.54 20.06 0.71
N LYS A 330 14.57 20.96 0.94
CA LYS A 330 14.13 21.94 -0.05
C LYS A 330 15.29 22.82 -0.53
N ALA A 331 16.10 23.35 0.40
CA ALA A 331 17.26 24.17 0.03
C ALA A 331 18.31 23.38 -0.79
N ILE A 332 18.48 22.08 -0.53
CA ILE A 332 19.37 21.20 -1.32
C ILE A 332 18.86 21.06 -2.75
N VAL A 333 17.54 20.83 -2.91
CA VAL A 333 16.89 20.65 -4.21
C VAL A 333 16.88 21.97 -5.00
N GLU A 334 16.47 23.09 -4.40
CA GLU A 334 16.39 24.40 -5.06
C GLU A 334 17.74 24.90 -5.59
N LYS A 335 18.85 24.57 -4.92
CA LYS A 335 20.21 24.91 -5.40
C LYS A 335 20.60 24.18 -6.70
N ARG A 336 19.79 23.23 -7.17
CA ARG A 336 20.10 22.31 -8.26
C ARG A 336 19.00 22.25 -9.33
N LEU A 337 18.00 23.14 -9.23
CA LEU A 337 17.00 23.42 -10.26
C LEU A 337 17.44 24.64 -11.10
#